data_AF-A0A3J3C6B9-F1
#
_entry.id   AF-A0A3J3C6B9-F1
#
_cell.length_a   1.000
_cell.length_b   1.000
_cell.length_c   1.000
_cell.angle_alpha   90.00
_cell.angle_beta   90.00
_cell.angle_gamma   90.00
#
_symmetry.space_group_name_H-M   'P 1'
#
loop_
_entity.id
_entity.type
_entity.pdbx_description
1 polymer ?
#
loop_
_entity_poly.entity_id
_entity_poly.type
_entity_poly.pdbx_seq_one_letter_code
_entity_poly.pdbx_strand_id
1 'polypeptide(L)'
;MQGLTLYSCPFRIIWQEPPIGRLLQGATPVYAKTLISRLFTLCAQAHSAAASLLLFPEENPDMRAAQQELARETLRRALTDWLPTFSQRQATVEEWERLRRGDLSPLASTLFFDDDPHTWLAAGVQGWEAWFLQGRSDAARWAALQNIITPTLPMASRPDQTLITRSPLDVSPLAIEYPLLSACCLSGKTTSLRLLARCITLARSLSALPTLRWNRFDNGEWKIAVVETARGWLVHQARLTTSGSILDYRIISPTTRHAQADGVIARELAAIPVSLWSRQLQVIDPCVAVNIIE
;
A
#
# COMPACT_ATOMS: atom_id res chain seq x y z
N MET A 1 -11.33 -12.60 31.04
CA MET A 1 -9.98 -12.34 31.59
C MET A 1 -9.54 -10.98 31.07
N GLN A 2 -9.62 -9.97 31.93
CA GLN A 2 -9.26 -8.59 31.60
C GLN A 2 -7.75 -8.43 31.77
N GLY A 3 -7.03 -8.34 30.66
CA GLY A 3 -5.65 -7.86 30.63
C GLY A 3 -5.66 -6.38 30.30
N LEU A 4 -5.29 -5.54 31.26
CA LEU A 4 -5.00 -4.13 31.05
C LEU A 4 -3.60 -4.02 30.42
N THR A 5 -3.53 -3.99 29.09
CA THR A 5 -2.35 -3.50 28.40
C THR A 5 -2.54 -2.00 28.22
N LEU A 6 -1.91 -1.19 29.08
CA LEU A 6 -1.80 0.25 28.87
C LEU A 6 -0.95 0.48 27.61
N TYR A 7 -1.58 0.89 26.52
CA TYR A 7 -0.86 1.42 25.36
C TYR A 7 -0.68 2.92 25.54
N SER A 8 0.57 3.39 25.38
CA SER A 8 1.03 4.76 25.63
C SER A 8 0.61 5.79 24.57
N CYS A 9 -0.49 5.56 23.84
CA CYS A 9 -1.00 6.49 22.83
C CYS A 9 -2.31 7.10 23.33
N PRO A 10 -2.41 8.44 23.46
CA PRO A 10 -3.57 9.12 24.03
C PRO A 10 -4.75 9.21 23.06
N PHE A 11 -4.82 8.35 22.04
CA PHE A 11 -5.85 8.40 21.00
C PHE A 11 -6.26 7.00 20.56
N ARG A 12 -7.46 6.90 20.01
CA ARG A 12 -8.06 5.70 19.42
C ARG A 12 -8.12 5.83 17.91
N ILE A 13 -7.79 4.72 17.23
CA ILE A 13 -7.86 4.61 15.77
C ILE A 13 -9.13 3.85 15.42
N ILE A 14 -10.05 4.49 14.70
CA ILE A 14 -11.31 3.90 14.26
C ILE A 14 -11.30 3.74 12.74
N TRP A 15 -11.62 2.54 12.28
CA TRP A 15 -11.76 2.19 10.88
C TRP A 15 -12.75 1.03 10.76
N GLN A 16 -13.29 0.81 9.56
CA GLN A 16 -14.23 -0.27 9.29
C GLN A 16 -13.88 -0.96 7.99
N GLU A 17 -14.00 -2.28 7.98
CA GLU A 17 -13.94 -3.10 6.78
C GLU A 17 -15.29 -3.79 6.53
N PRO A 18 -15.61 -4.06 5.26
CA PRO A 18 -16.79 -4.84 4.92
C PRO A 18 -16.71 -6.25 5.54
N PRO A 19 -17.82 -6.83 6.02
CA PRO A 19 -17.83 -8.13 6.70
C PRO A 19 -17.76 -9.31 5.70
N ILE A 20 -16.69 -9.37 4.90
CA ILE A 20 -16.50 -10.31 3.78
C ILE A 20 -16.70 -11.76 4.18
N GLY A 21 -16.14 -12.19 5.30
CA GLY A 21 -16.23 -13.58 5.75
C GLY A 21 -17.67 -14.06 5.90
N ARG A 22 -18.57 -13.20 6.40
CA ARG A 22 -19.99 -13.53 6.53
C ARG A 22 -20.69 -13.58 5.17
N LEU A 23 -20.33 -12.71 4.24
CA LEU A 23 -20.91 -12.66 2.90
C LEU A 23 -20.54 -13.89 2.05
N LEU A 24 -19.36 -14.47 2.30
CA LEU A 24 -18.82 -15.57 1.51
C LEU A 24 -19.00 -16.95 2.14
N GLN A 25 -19.53 -17.04 3.37
CA GLN A 25 -19.73 -18.31 4.03
C GLN A 25 -20.73 -19.18 3.23
N GLY A 26 -20.33 -20.41 2.91
CA GLY A 26 -21.08 -21.34 2.08
C GLY A 26 -21.03 -21.08 0.57
N ALA A 27 -20.39 -19.99 0.13
CA ALA A 27 -20.29 -19.66 -1.28
C ALA A 27 -19.37 -20.61 -2.05
N THR A 28 -19.65 -20.77 -3.34
CA THR A 28 -18.71 -21.44 -4.26
C THR A 28 -17.53 -20.53 -4.60
N PRO A 29 -16.36 -21.10 -4.97
CA PRO A 29 -15.21 -20.32 -5.43
C PRO A 29 -15.52 -19.32 -6.55
N VAL A 30 -16.36 -19.72 -7.51
CA VAL A 30 -16.76 -18.89 -8.66
C VAL A 30 -17.60 -17.69 -8.22
N TYR A 31 -18.58 -17.93 -7.34
CA TYR A 31 -19.41 -16.84 -6.79
C TYR A 31 -18.55 -15.86 -5.99
N ALA A 32 -17.66 -16.38 -5.14
CA ALA A 32 -16.79 -15.55 -4.31
C ALA A 32 -15.86 -14.65 -5.12
N LYS A 33 -15.18 -15.18 -6.15
CA LYS A 33 -14.35 -14.39 -7.07
C LYS A 33 -15.16 -13.29 -7.77
N THR A 34 -16.38 -13.62 -8.20
CA THR A 34 -17.29 -12.66 -8.87
C THR A 34 -17.76 -11.55 -7.93
N LEU A 35 -18.04 -11.87 -6.67
CA LEU A 35 -18.45 -10.87 -5.68
C LEU A 35 -17.28 -9.96 -5.30
N ILE A 36 -16.11 -10.53 -5.02
CA ILE A 36 -14.90 -9.78 -4.63
C ILE A 36 -14.50 -8.76 -5.71
N SER A 37 -14.55 -9.14 -6.98
CA SER A 37 -14.18 -8.25 -8.09
C SER A 37 -15.09 -7.03 -8.27
N ARG A 38 -16.25 -7.01 -7.59
CA ARG A 38 -17.24 -5.92 -7.68
C ARG A 38 -17.38 -5.12 -6.38
N LEU A 39 -16.87 -5.65 -5.28
CA LEU A 39 -17.14 -5.08 -3.95
C LEU A 39 -16.19 -3.94 -3.59
N PHE A 40 -14.94 -4.01 -4.06
CA PHE A 40 -13.91 -3.04 -3.72
C PHE A 40 -13.80 -1.98 -4.82
N THR A 41 -13.81 -0.71 -4.41
CA THR A 41 -13.57 0.42 -5.31
C THR A 41 -12.09 0.79 -5.40
N LEU A 42 -11.32 0.48 -4.36
CA LEU A 42 -9.88 0.69 -4.29
C LEU A 42 -9.16 -0.66 -4.41
N CYS A 43 -8.16 -0.73 -5.28
CA CYS A 43 -7.37 -1.95 -5.51
C CYS A 43 -8.25 -3.16 -5.92
N ALA A 44 -9.32 -2.92 -6.68
CA ALA A 44 -10.29 -3.94 -7.09
C ALA A 44 -9.62 -5.07 -7.88
N GLN A 45 -8.68 -4.74 -8.75
CA GLN A 45 -7.93 -5.72 -9.54
C GLN A 45 -6.97 -6.52 -8.66
N ALA A 46 -6.36 -5.89 -7.65
CA ALA A 46 -5.52 -6.63 -6.69
C ALA A 46 -6.35 -7.61 -5.82
N HIS A 47 -7.53 -7.19 -5.37
CA HIS A 47 -8.47 -8.08 -4.67
C HIS A 47 -8.93 -9.24 -5.56
N SER A 48 -9.22 -8.97 -6.84
CA SER A 48 -9.56 -9.99 -7.84
C SER A 48 -8.41 -10.98 -8.08
N ALA A 49 -7.17 -10.48 -8.21
CA ALA A 49 -5.98 -11.29 -8.35
C ALA A 49 -5.73 -12.17 -7.11
N ALA A 50 -5.88 -11.61 -5.90
CA ALA A 50 -5.73 -12.35 -4.65
C ALA A 50 -6.79 -13.44 -4.51
N ALA A 51 -8.06 -13.15 -4.84
CA ALA A 51 -9.12 -14.15 -4.86
C ALA A 51 -8.87 -15.25 -5.90
N SER A 52 -8.35 -14.90 -7.08
CA SER A 52 -8.01 -15.86 -8.13
C SER A 52 -6.89 -16.79 -7.69
N LEU A 53 -5.77 -16.24 -7.19
CA LEU A 53 -4.65 -17.00 -6.64
C LEU A 53 -5.07 -17.96 -5.53
N LEU A 54 -6.00 -17.53 -4.68
CA LEU A 54 -6.46 -18.27 -3.52
C LEU A 54 -7.40 -19.43 -3.87
N LEU A 55 -8.36 -19.15 -4.76
CA LEU A 55 -9.49 -20.04 -5.05
C LEU A 55 -9.27 -20.90 -6.30
N PHE A 56 -8.38 -20.49 -7.19
CA PHE A 56 -8.08 -21.13 -8.47
C PHE A 56 -6.56 -21.26 -8.64
N PRO A 57 -5.89 -22.15 -7.89
CA PRO A 57 -4.43 -22.27 -7.89
C PRO A 57 -3.85 -22.74 -9.23
N GLU A 58 -4.65 -23.28 -10.14
CA GLU A 58 -4.15 -23.60 -11.49
C GLU A 58 -4.06 -22.35 -12.39
N GLU A 59 -4.71 -21.24 -12.01
CA GLU A 59 -4.68 -19.98 -12.76
C GLU A 59 -3.49 -19.12 -12.33
N ASN A 60 -2.81 -18.53 -13.31
CA ASN A 60 -1.90 -17.40 -13.05
C ASN A 60 -2.72 -16.10 -13.08
N PRO A 61 -2.60 -15.24 -12.05
CA PRO A 61 -3.35 -13.99 -12.02
C PRO A 61 -2.83 -13.02 -13.09
N ASP A 62 -3.74 -12.27 -13.72
CA ASP A 62 -3.34 -11.14 -14.55
C ASP A 62 -2.93 -9.97 -13.64
N MET A 63 -1.63 -9.84 -13.43
CA MET A 63 -1.06 -8.75 -12.65
C MET A 63 -0.95 -7.45 -13.43
N ARG A 64 -1.15 -7.44 -14.76
CA ARG A 64 -1.08 -6.21 -15.56
C ARG A 64 -2.22 -5.27 -15.20
N ALA A 65 -3.44 -5.78 -15.04
CA ALA A 65 -4.59 -4.99 -14.62
C ALA A 65 -4.39 -4.38 -13.22
N ALA A 66 -3.91 -5.18 -12.26
CA ALA A 66 -3.59 -4.71 -10.91
C ALA A 66 -2.48 -3.66 -10.90
N GLN A 67 -1.47 -3.82 -11.77
CA GLN A 67 -0.38 -2.86 -11.90
C GLN A 67 -0.86 -1.52 -12.48
N GLN A 68 -1.68 -1.53 -13.53
CA GLN A 68 -2.26 -0.32 -14.10
C GLN A 68 -3.17 0.40 -13.11
N GLU A 69 -3.95 -0.35 -12.33
CA GLU A 69 -4.76 0.19 -11.25
C GLU A 69 -3.90 0.84 -10.16
N LEU A 70 -2.79 0.19 -9.76
CA LEU A 70 -1.83 0.76 -8.81
C LEU A 70 -1.30 2.11 -9.29
N ALA A 71 -0.82 2.18 -10.54
CA ALA A 71 -0.26 3.39 -11.13
C ALA A 71 -1.30 4.52 -11.17
N ARG A 72 -2.50 4.21 -11.70
CA ARG A 72 -3.60 5.18 -11.80
C ARG A 72 -4.04 5.67 -10.42
N GLU A 73 -4.16 4.80 -9.44
CA GLU A 73 -4.60 5.16 -8.09
C GLU A 73 -3.56 6.00 -7.35
N THR A 74 -2.28 5.69 -7.52
CA THR A 74 -1.18 6.50 -6.96
C THR A 74 -1.18 7.90 -7.57
N LEU A 75 -1.34 8.02 -8.89
CA LEU A 75 -1.43 9.31 -9.58
C LEU A 75 -2.70 10.08 -9.20
N ARG A 76 -3.85 9.40 -9.08
CA ARG A 76 -5.08 10.02 -8.59
C ARG A 76 -4.87 10.62 -7.20
N ARG A 77 -4.27 9.84 -6.28
CA ARG A 77 -3.93 10.30 -4.92
C ARG A 77 -2.96 11.48 -4.94
N ALA A 78 -2.00 11.46 -5.87
CA ALA A 78 -1.08 12.57 -6.05
C ALA A 78 -1.82 13.87 -6.40
N LEU A 79 -2.72 13.80 -7.39
CA LEU A 79 -3.50 14.95 -7.85
C LEU A 79 -4.46 15.49 -6.78
N THR A 80 -5.09 14.61 -6.00
CA THR A 80 -6.10 15.01 -5.00
C THR A 80 -5.50 15.50 -3.70
N ASP A 81 -4.46 14.84 -3.18
CA ASP A 81 -4.03 15.04 -1.80
C ASP A 81 -2.59 15.50 -1.67
N TRP A 82 -1.70 15.00 -2.53
CA TRP A 82 -0.28 15.32 -2.40
C TRP A 82 0.07 16.66 -3.02
N LEU A 83 -0.46 17.03 -4.18
CA LEU A 83 -0.20 18.35 -4.76
C LEU A 83 -0.61 19.53 -3.85
N PRO A 84 -1.80 19.51 -3.23
CA PRO A 84 -2.17 20.55 -2.26
C PRO A 84 -1.24 20.57 -1.05
N THR A 85 -0.75 19.41 -0.62
CA THR A 85 0.07 19.29 0.59
C THR A 85 1.55 19.60 0.34
N PHE A 86 2.10 19.16 -0.79
CA PHE A 86 3.52 19.20 -1.10
C PHE A 86 3.90 20.48 -1.82
N SER A 87 3.02 20.96 -2.71
CA SER A 87 3.28 22.08 -3.62
C SER A 87 2.36 23.27 -3.41
N GLN A 88 1.38 23.17 -2.49
CA GLN A 88 0.34 24.18 -2.28
C GLN A 88 -0.43 24.54 -3.55
N ARG A 89 -0.52 23.59 -4.49
CA ARG A 89 -1.20 23.78 -5.78
C ARG A 89 -2.29 22.75 -5.99
N GLN A 90 -3.28 23.12 -6.79
CA GLN A 90 -4.28 22.19 -7.28
C GLN A 90 -3.82 21.56 -8.60
N ALA A 91 -4.34 20.37 -8.89
CA ALA A 91 -4.14 19.73 -10.19
C ALA A 91 -4.81 20.54 -11.31
N THR A 92 -4.14 20.66 -12.45
CA THR A 92 -4.67 21.34 -13.64
C THR A 92 -5.68 20.46 -14.37
N VAL A 93 -6.50 21.07 -15.24
CA VAL A 93 -7.43 20.32 -16.11
C VAL A 93 -6.68 19.34 -17.01
N GLU A 94 -5.49 19.72 -17.50
CA GLU A 94 -4.68 18.86 -18.36
C GLU A 94 -4.14 17.63 -17.60
N GLU A 95 -3.70 17.79 -16.35
CA GLU A 95 -3.24 16.69 -15.50
C GLU A 95 -4.37 15.67 -15.25
N TRP A 96 -5.59 16.16 -14.97
CA TRP A 96 -6.78 15.31 -14.83
C TRP A 96 -7.14 14.58 -16.13
N GLU A 97 -7.05 15.26 -17.26
CA GLU A 97 -7.37 14.69 -18.55
C GLU A 97 -6.37 13.59 -18.96
N ARG A 98 -5.07 13.76 -18.67
CA ARG A 98 -4.04 12.72 -18.86
C ARG A 98 -4.34 11.48 -18.03
N LEU A 99 -4.70 11.64 -16.75
CA LEU A 99 -5.10 10.52 -15.89
C LEU A 99 -6.31 9.75 -16.47
N ARG A 100 -7.31 10.49 -16.97
CA ARG A 100 -8.54 9.94 -17.55
C ARG A 100 -8.25 9.16 -18.83
N ARG A 101 -7.41 9.68 -19.72
CA ARG A 101 -6.98 9.01 -20.96
C ARG A 101 -6.07 7.81 -20.73
N GLY A 102 -5.41 7.75 -19.57
CA GLY A 102 -4.45 6.69 -19.24
C GLY A 102 -3.02 7.01 -19.67
N ASP A 103 -2.70 8.29 -19.89
CA ASP A 103 -1.35 8.77 -20.20
C ASP A 103 -0.52 8.85 -18.91
N LEU A 104 -0.37 7.70 -18.23
CA LEU A 104 0.14 7.62 -16.86
C LEU A 104 1.64 7.93 -16.78
N SER A 105 2.46 7.41 -17.69
CA SER A 105 3.91 7.66 -17.66
C SER A 105 4.26 9.13 -17.88
N PRO A 106 3.73 9.81 -18.91
CA PRO A 106 3.95 11.25 -19.07
C PRO A 106 3.46 12.08 -17.88
N LEU A 107 2.32 11.71 -17.28
CA LEU A 107 1.82 12.39 -16.08
C LEU A 107 2.78 12.20 -14.90
N ALA A 108 3.28 10.98 -14.69
CA ALA A 108 4.22 10.69 -13.60
C ALA A 108 5.57 11.39 -13.78
N SER A 109 6.08 11.48 -15.02
CA SER A 109 7.29 12.25 -15.35
C SER A 109 7.18 13.69 -14.87
N THR A 110 6.08 14.36 -15.21
CA THR A 110 5.84 15.76 -14.83
C THR A 110 5.66 15.94 -13.33
N LEU A 111 4.93 15.03 -12.66
CA LEU A 111 4.59 15.19 -11.24
C LEU A 111 5.74 14.81 -10.30
N PHE A 112 6.50 13.77 -10.62
CA PHE A 112 7.41 13.13 -9.66
C PHE A 112 8.86 13.12 -10.12
N PHE A 113 9.12 12.72 -11.36
CA PHE A 113 10.46 12.27 -11.70
C PHE A 113 11.34 13.35 -12.33
N ASP A 114 10.74 14.32 -13.04
CA ASP A 114 11.47 15.27 -13.91
C ASP A 114 12.35 14.51 -14.93
N ASP A 115 11.92 13.31 -15.29
CA ASP A 115 12.57 12.37 -16.21
C ASP A 115 11.55 11.30 -16.63
N ASP A 116 11.92 10.46 -17.59
CA ASP A 116 11.20 9.22 -17.88
C ASP A 116 11.22 8.27 -16.66
N PRO A 117 10.09 7.64 -16.28
CA PRO A 117 10.03 6.81 -15.07
C PRO A 117 10.94 5.59 -15.13
N HIS A 118 11.20 5.03 -16.31
CA HIS A 118 12.11 3.89 -16.46
C HIS A 118 13.57 4.31 -16.25
N THR A 119 13.97 5.44 -16.85
CA THR A 119 15.30 6.02 -16.63
C THR A 119 15.52 6.35 -15.17
N TRP A 120 14.54 7.00 -14.52
CA TRP A 120 14.60 7.32 -13.09
C TRP A 120 14.71 6.06 -12.21
N LEU A 121 13.95 5.01 -12.52
CA LEU A 121 14.01 3.75 -11.77
C LEU A 121 15.37 3.05 -11.95
N ALA A 122 15.92 3.06 -13.17
CA ALA A 122 17.21 2.44 -13.49
C ALA A 122 18.40 3.14 -12.83
N ALA A 123 18.26 4.42 -12.47
CA ALA A 123 19.30 5.18 -11.77
C ALA A 123 19.62 4.64 -10.36
N GLY A 124 18.71 3.84 -9.77
CA GLY A 124 18.92 3.16 -8.50
C GLY A 124 19.15 4.11 -7.33
N VAL A 125 19.63 3.57 -6.20
CA VAL A 125 19.77 4.32 -4.93
C VAL A 125 20.54 5.63 -5.11
N GLN A 126 21.69 5.61 -5.79
CA GLN A 126 22.50 6.82 -6.03
C GLN A 126 21.73 7.89 -6.82
N GLY A 127 20.99 7.49 -7.86
CA GLY A 127 20.17 8.41 -8.64
C GLY A 127 18.99 8.97 -7.85
N TRP A 128 18.34 8.14 -7.04
CA TRP A 128 17.21 8.57 -6.20
C TRP A 128 17.66 9.54 -5.11
N GLU A 129 18.81 9.30 -4.50
CA GLU A 129 19.43 10.23 -3.55
C GLU A 129 19.77 11.57 -4.22
N ALA A 130 20.37 11.54 -5.41
CA ALA A 130 20.68 12.76 -6.16
C ALA A 130 19.40 13.54 -6.53
N TRP A 131 18.37 12.85 -7.02
CA TRP A 131 17.04 13.42 -7.31
C TRP A 131 16.43 14.10 -6.08
N PHE A 132 16.52 13.44 -4.93
CA PHE A 132 16.03 13.96 -3.65
C PHE A 132 16.81 15.21 -3.22
N LEU A 133 18.15 15.12 -3.17
CA LEU A 133 19.02 16.19 -2.69
C LEU A 133 18.96 17.44 -3.57
N GLN A 134 18.74 17.27 -4.87
CA GLN A 134 18.60 18.38 -5.82
C GLN A 134 17.19 18.97 -5.84
N GLY A 135 16.21 18.34 -5.20
CA GLY A 135 14.83 18.81 -5.18
C GLY A 135 14.22 18.93 -6.59
N ARG A 136 14.44 17.95 -7.47
CA ARG A 136 14.04 18.04 -8.89
C ARG A 136 12.53 18.12 -9.11
N SER A 137 11.73 17.57 -8.20
CA SER A 137 10.27 17.68 -8.23
C SER A 137 9.70 18.22 -6.93
N ASP A 138 8.41 18.55 -6.93
CA ASP A 138 7.68 18.94 -5.72
C ASP A 138 7.76 17.87 -4.64
N ALA A 139 7.65 16.59 -5.02
CA ALA A 139 7.78 15.48 -4.10
C ALA A 139 9.19 15.41 -3.49
N ALA A 140 10.25 15.58 -4.29
CA ALA A 140 11.63 15.62 -3.81
C ALA A 140 11.85 16.79 -2.83
N ARG A 141 11.42 18.00 -3.22
CA ARG A 141 11.54 19.21 -2.38
C ARG A 141 10.80 19.03 -1.05
N TRP A 142 9.57 18.56 -1.10
CA TRP A 142 8.77 18.35 0.11
C TRP A 142 9.40 17.27 1.02
N ALA A 143 9.86 16.16 0.43
CA ALA A 143 10.46 15.07 1.18
C ALA A 143 11.79 15.47 1.84
N ALA A 144 12.56 16.37 1.20
CA ALA A 144 13.79 16.95 1.76
C ALA A 144 13.56 17.82 2.99
N LEU A 145 12.38 18.42 3.12
CA LEU A 145 11.99 19.23 4.27
C LEU A 145 11.48 18.39 5.45
N GLN A 146 11.23 17.09 5.26
CA GLN A 146 10.76 16.22 6.34
C GLN A 146 11.97 15.69 7.15
N ASN A 147 12.07 16.11 8.41
CA ASN A 147 13.09 15.63 9.35
C ASN A 147 12.49 14.74 10.45
N ILE A 148 11.28 14.22 10.22
CA ILE A 148 10.59 13.37 11.18
C ILE A 148 11.25 12.01 11.21
N ILE A 149 11.80 11.66 12.37
CA ILE A 149 12.30 10.33 12.68
C ILE A 149 11.21 9.63 13.51
N THR A 150 10.65 8.56 12.97
CA THR A 150 9.66 7.74 13.69
C THR A 150 10.23 6.37 14.01
N PRO A 151 9.76 5.72 15.09
CA PRO A 151 10.15 4.36 15.40
C PRO A 151 9.83 3.41 14.23
N THR A 152 10.81 2.62 13.81
CA THR A 152 10.61 1.62 12.76
C THR A 152 9.98 0.36 13.33
N LEU A 153 9.01 -0.19 12.61
CA LEU A 153 8.52 -1.54 12.82
C LEU A 153 9.38 -2.52 12.01
N PRO A 154 9.39 -3.82 12.37
CA PRO A 154 9.93 -4.83 11.47
C PRO A 154 9.22 -4.76 10.11
N MET A 155 10.02 -4.78 9.05
CA MET A 155 9.56 -4.59 7.67
C MET A 155 9.22 -5.94 7.04
N ALA A 156 7.98 -6.12 6.61
CA ALA A 156 7.61 -7.28 5.81
C ALA A 156 7.98 -7.02 4.33
N SER A 157 9.22 -7.34 3.93
CA SER A 157 9.69 -7.05 2.57
C SER A 157 9.35 -8.11 1.53
N ARG A 158 8.80 -9.25 1.95
CA ARG A 158 8.52 -10.40 1.09
C ARG A 158 7.07 -10.88 1.30
N PRO A 159 6.43 -11.44 0.26
CA PRO A 159 5.09 -12.00 0.37
C PRO A 159 5.13 -13.40 1.00
N ASP A 160 5.40 -13.50 2.30
CA ASP A 160 5.59 -14.78 3.00
C ASP A 160 4.71 -14.91 4.26
N GLN A 161 4.98 -15.97 5.06
CA GLN A 161 4.20 -16.29 6.25
C GLN A 161 4.27 -15.23 7.35
N THR A 162 5.24 -14.31 7.32
CA THR A 162 5.29 -13.20 8.30
C THR A 162 4.02 -12.35 8.24
N LEU A 163 3.41 -12.23 7.06
CA LEU A 163 2.23 -11.41 6.81
C LEU A 163 0.94 -11.94 7.45
N ILE A 164 0.90 -13.21 7.89
CA ILE A 164 -0.25 -13.79 8.60
C ILE A 164 -0.06 -13.80 10.12
N THR A 165 1.10 -13.35 10.62
CA THR A 165 1.33 -13.23 12.06
C THR A 165 0.50 -12.09 12.67
N ARG A 166 0.39 -12.08 14.00
CA ARG A 166 -0.28 -10.99 14.74
C ARG A 166 0.67 -9.90 15.21
N SER A 167 1.98 -10.11 15.04
CA SER A 167 3.00 -9.14 15.45
C SER A 167 2.86 -7.84 14.65
N PRO A 168 3.18 -6.68 15.25
CA PRO A 168 3.17 -5.42 14.53
C PRO A 168 4.26 -5.43 13.45
N LEU A 169 3.85 -5.18 12.22
CA LEU A 169 4.71 -5.16 11.04
C LEU A 169 4.36 -3.94 10.20
N ASP A 170 5.36 -3.31 9.59
CA ASP A 170 5.11 -2.45 8.45
C ASP A 170 4.92 -3.34 7.22
N VAL A 171 3.80 -3.15 6.52
CA VAL A 171 3.44 -3.87 5.30
C VAL A 171 3.30 -2.95 4.10
N SER A 172 3.59 -1.66 4.28
CA SER A 172 3.43 -0.59 3.28
C SER A 172 4.46 -0.70 2.16
N PRO A 173 4.38 0.15 1.11
CA PRO A 173 5.41 0.20 0.07
C PRO A 173 6.82 0.40 0.63
N LEU A 174 6.97 1.12 1.76
CA LEU A 174 8.25 1.25 2.44
C LEU A 174 8.80 -0.12 2.84
N ALA A 175 7.99 -0.98 3.46
CA ALA A 175 8.43 -2.31 3.85
C ALA A 175 8.84 -3.16 2.64
N ILE A 176 8.08 -3.07 1.54
CA ILE A 176 8.33 -3.79 0.30
C ILE A 176 9.66 -3.39 -0.34
N GLU A 177 9.95 -2.09 -0.40
CA GLU A 177 11.17 -1.56 -1.03
C GLU A 177 12.33 -1.36 -0.05
N TYR A 178 12.12 -1.68 1.24
CA TYR A 178 13.11 -1.53 2.30
C TYR A 178 14.48 -2.17 2.02
N PRO A 179 14.59 -3.35 1.37
CA PRO A 179 15.90 -3.91 1.04
C PRO A 179 16.78 -2.98 0.19
N LEU A 180 16.17 -2.21 -0.71
CA LEU A 180 16.86 -1.20 -1.53
C LEU A 180 17.11 0.09 -0.75
N LEU A 181 16.17 0.47 0.11
CA LEU A 181 16.18 1.75 0.83
C LEU A 181 16.98 1.74 2.13
N SER A 182 17.31 0.56 2.67
CA SER A 182 18.02 0.43 3.96
C SER A 182 19.38 1.12 4.01
N ALA A 183 20.05 1.23 2.85
CA ALA A 183 21.35 1.88 2.70
C ALA A 183 21.26 3.33 2.16
N CYS A 184 20.06 3.84 1.91
CA CYS A 184 19.85 5.20 1.41
C CYS A 184 20.19 6.25 2.48
N CYS A 185 20.65 7.43 2.07
CA CYS A 185 20.96 8.58 2.92
C CYS A 185 19.76 9.09 3.73
N LEU A 186 18.55 8.66 3.36
CA LEU A 186 17.29 8.89 4.06
C LEU A 186 17.01 7.89 5.18
N SER A 187 17.94 6.97 5.47
CA SER A 187 17.77 5.99 6.55
C SER A 187 17.40 6.67 7.86
N GLY A 188 16.31 6.21 8.49
CA GLY A 188 15.72 6.82 9.68
C GLY A 188 14.72 7.97 9.43
N LYS A 189 14.67 8.55 8.23
CA LYS A 189 13.68 9.58 7.85
C LYS A 189 12.42 8.94 7.27
N THR A 190 11.62 8.29 8.12
CA THR A 190 10.55 7.40 7.69
C THR A 190 9.54 8.07 6.77
N THR A 191 9.14 9.33 7.02
CA THR A 191 8.20 10.05 6.15
C THR A 191 8.76 10.24 4.72
N SER A 192 10.03 10.63 4.60
CA SER A 192 10.70 10.76 3.30
C SER A 192 10.86 9.40 2.62
N LEU A 193 11.22 8.37 3.38
CA LEU A 193 11.36 7.00 2.88
C LEU A 193 10.02 6.41 2.38
N ARG A 194 8.90 6.70 3.05
CA ARG A 194 7.56 6.28 2.61
C ARG A 194 7.20 6.91 1.26
N LEU A 195 7.48 8.19 1.08
CA LEU A 195 7.24 8.86 -0.21
C LEU A 195 8.16 8.29 -1.30
N LEU A 196 9.47 8.14 -1.02
CA LEU A 196 10.41 7.56 -1.98
C LEU A 196 10.01 6.13 -2.38
N ALA A 197 9.61 5.30 -1.42
CA ALA A 197 9.11 3.96 -1.70
C ALA A 197 7.91 3.97 -2.65
N ARG A 198 6.98 4.90 -2.49
CA ARG A 198 5.85 5.07 -3.43
C ARG A 198 6.28 5.52 -4.82
N CYS A 199 7.26 6.41 -4.91
CA CYS A 199 7.85 6.80 -6.19
C CYS A 199 8.48 5.59 -6.90
N ILE A 200 9.19 4.74 -6.16
CA ILE A 200 9.76 3.47 -6.68
C ILE A 200 8.65 2.53 -7.14
N THR A 201 7.63 2.28 -6.30
CA THR A 201 6.49 1.42 -6.65
C THR A 201 5.74 1.96 -7.88
N LEU A 202 5.53 3.28 -7.97
CA LEU A 202 4.90 3.92 -9.12
C LEU A 202 5.74 3.74 -10.38
N ALA A 203 7.02 4.10 -10.37
CA ALA A 203 7.90 3.97 -11.52
C ALA A 203 7.97 2.51 -12.02
N ARG A 204 8.07 1.55 -11.10
CA ARG A 204 8.02 0.13 -11.41
C ARG A 204 6.67 -0.29 -12.02
N SER A 205 5.55 0.22 -11.51
CA SER A 205 4.22 -0.08 -12.04
C SER A 205 3.94 0.51 -13.43
N LEU A 206 4.70 1.51 -13.85
CA LEU A 206 4.61 2.08 -15.20
C LEU A 206 5.35 1.23 -16.25
N SER A 207 6.01 0.15 -15.84
CA SER A 207 6.71 -0.76 -16.74
C SER A 207 5.79 -1.62 -17.60
N ALA A 208 6.23 -1.94 -18.82
CA ALA A 208 5.46 -2.78 -19.75
C ALA A 208 5.26 -4.23 -19.27
N LEU A 209 6.24 -4.77 -18.54
CA LEU A 209 6.14 -6.10 -17.93
C LEU A 209 5.51 -6.00 -16.55
N PRO A 210 4.67 -6.98 -16.13
CA PRO A 210 4.17 -7.05 -14.77
C PRO A 210 5.32 -7.22 -13.78
N THR A 211 5.31 -6.39 -12.75
CA THR A 211 6.37 -6.30 -11.73
C THR A 211 5.82 -6.48 -10.32
N LEU A 212 4.50 -6.54 -10.16
CA LEU A 212 3.86 -6.72 -8.86
C LEU A 212 4.24 -8.06 -8.25
N ARG A 213 4.61 -8.02 -6.98
CA ARG A 213 5.00 -9.20 -6.21
C ARG A 213 3.76 -9.90 -5.67
N TRP A 214 3.82 -11.22 -5.62
CA TRP A 214 2.75 -12.04 -5.07
C TRP A 214 3.28 -13.37 -4.57
N ASN A 215 2.47 -14.05 -3.77
CA ASN A 215 2.71 -15.43 -3.39
C ASN A 215 1.40 -16.12 -3.07
N ARG A 216 1.42 -17.46 -3.07
CA ARG A 216 0.36 -18.29 -2.52
C ARG A 216 0.98 -19.44 -1.76
N PHE A 217 0.37 -19.81 -0.65
CA PHE A 217 0.81 -20.92 0.16
C PHE A 217 -0.34 -21.47 1.00
N ASP A 218 -0.15 -22.67 1.51
CA ASP A 218 -1.04 -23.33 2.46
C ASP A 218 -0.28 -23.47 3.78
N ASN A 219 -0.93 -23.21 4.91
CA ASN A 219 -0.34 -23.40 6.24
C ASN A 219 -0.91 -24.62 6.99
N GLY A 220 -1.62 -25.50 6.28
CA GLY A 220 -2.29 -26.70 6.77
C GLY A 220 -3.75 -26.48 7.15
N GLU A 221 -4.13 -25.27 7.57
CA GLU A 221 -5.52 -24.92 7.90
C GLU A 221 -6.11 -23.97 6.86
N TRP A 222 -5.32 -23.00 6.42
CA TRP A 222 -5.72 -21.91 5.55
C TRP A 222 -4.98 -21.98 4.23
N LYS A 223 -5.73 -21.81 3.14
CA LYS A 223 -5.16 -21.34 1.89
C LYS A 223 -4.92 -19.85 2.01
N ILE A 224 -3.77 -19.36 1.52
CA ILE A 224 -3.37 -17.96 1.59
C ILE A 224 -2.92 -17.49 0.21
N ALA A 225 -3.35 -16.29 -0.16
CA ALA A 225 -2.81 -15.53 -1.28
C ALA A 225 -2.38 -14.15 -0.79
N VAL A 226 -1.21 -13.70 -1.27
CA VAL A 226 -0.64 -12.39 -0.98
C VAL A 226 -0.41 -11.67 -2.29
N VAL A 227 -0.88 -10.44 -2.40
CA VAL A 227 -0.72 -9.59 -3.58
C VAL A 227 -0.22 -8.21 -3.14
N GLU A 228 0.76 -7.70 -3.86
CA GLU A 228 1.20 -6.31 -3.73
C GLU A 228 0.14 -5.32 -4.22
N THR A 229 -0.06 -4.22 -3.48
CA THR A 229 -0.98 -3.12 -3.83
C THR A 229 -0.32 -1.76 -3.67
N ALA A 230 -1.00 -0.68 -4.09
CA ALA A 230 -0.54 0.70 -3.89
C ALA A 230 -0.26 1.06 -2.41
N ARG A 231 -0.91 0.36 -1.46
CA ARG A 231 -0.79 0.61 -0.02
C ARG A 231 0.03 -0.42 0.72
N GLY A 232 0.56 -1.43 0.03
CA GLY A 232 1.31 -2.52 0.66
C GLY A 232 0.74 -3.91 0.40
N TRP A 233 1.08 -4.87 1.25
CA TRP A 233 0.63 -6.25 1.13
C TRP A 233 -0.85 -6.43 1.45
N LEU A 234 -1.59 -6.99 0.50
CA LEU A 234 -2.95 -7.48 0.67
C LEU A 234 -2.93 -8.99 0.82
N VAL A 235 -3.52 -9.50 1.91
CA VAL A 235 -3.61 -10.94 2.17
C VAL A 235 -5.07 -11.37 2.12
N HIS A 236 -5.35 -12.42 1.34
CA HIS A 236 -6.62 -13.14 1.38
C HIS A 236 -6.37 -14.53 1.94
N GLN A 237 -7.27 -15.01 2.79
CA GLN A 237 -7.21 -16.35 3.37
C GLN A 237 -8.57 -17.03 3.26
N ALA A 238 -8.58 -18.33 2.93
CA ALA A 238 -9.80 -19.12 2.91
C ALA A 238 -9.60 -20.49 3.54
N ARG A 239 -10.62 -20.95 4.26
CA ARG A 239 -10.84 -22.35 4.61
C ARG A 239 -11.94 -22.88 3.71
N LEU A 240 -11.74 -24.06 3.14
CA LEU A 240 -12.72 -24.69 2.24
C LEU A 240 -13.24 -25.97 2.87
N THR A 241 -14.47 -26.34 2.55
CA THR A 241 -15.01 -27.67 2.82
C THR A 241 -14.36 -28.71 1.91
N THR A 242 -14.56 -29.99 2.20
CA THR A 242 -14.15 -31.10 1.30
C THR A 242 -14.79 -30.99 -0.09
N SER A 243 -15.99 -30.40 -0.19
CA SER A 243 -16.68 -30.12 -1.45
C SER A 243 -16.22 -28.82 -2.14
N GLY A 244 -15.24 -28.11 -1.58
CA GLY A 244 -14.64 -26.91 -2.16
C GLY A 244 -15.39 -25.59 -1.93
N SER A 245 -16.46 -25.60 -1.12
CA SER A 245 -17.19 -24.38 -0.75
C SER A 245 -16.48 -23.63 0.38
N ILE A 246 -16.68 -22.32 0.48
CA ILE A 246 -16.02 -21.49 1.49
C ILE A 246 -16.60 -21.76 2.87
N LEU A 247 -15.76 -22.20 3.81
CA LEU A 247 -16.09 -22.36 5.22
C LEU A 247 -15.85 -21.06 6.00
N ASP A 248 -14.71 -20.41 5.75
CA ASP A 248 -14.33 -19.11 6.33
C ASP A 248 -13.47 -18.35 5.31
N TYR A 249 -13.62 -17.03 5.26
CA TYR A 249 -12.87 -16.14 4.37
C TYR A 249 -12.43 -14.89 5.11
N ARG A 250 -11.14 -14.56 5.02
CA ARG A 250 -10.56 -13.40 5.68
C ARG A 250 -9.75 -12.58 4.71
N ILE A 251 -9.84 -11.27 4.88
CA ILE A 251 -8.94 -10.32 4.23
C ILE A 251 -8.18 -9.62 5.34
N ILE A 252 -6.87 -9.51 5.16
CA ILE A 252 -6.01 -8.65 5.96
C ILE A 252 -5.50 -7.59 4.99
N SER A 253 -6.12 -6.42 5.04
CA SER A 253 -5.72 -5.29 4.20
C SER A 253 -4.48 -4.60 4.77
N PRO A 254 -3.77 -3.78 3.96
CA PRO A 254 -2.74 -2.90 4.51
C PRO A 254 -3.26 -2.04 5.65
N THR A 255 -4.50 -1.51 5.56
CA THR A 255 -5.07 -0.70 6.66
C THR A 255 -5.34 -1.52 7.91
N THR A 256 -5.80 -2.77 7.78
CA THR A 256 -5.96 -3.66 8.94
C THR A 256 -4.67 -3.72 9.76
N ARG A 257 -3.51 -3.79 9.08
CA ARG A 257 -2.18 -3.81 9.71
C ARG A 257 -1.76 -2.43 10.19
N HIS A 258 -1.93 -1.41 9.36
CA HIS A 258 -1.49 -0.06 9.69
C HIS A 258 -2.20 0.52 10.92
N ALA A 259 -3.47 0.18 11.10
CA ALA A 259 -4.35 0.69 12.15
C ALA A 259 -4.42 -0.21 13.40
N GLN A 260 -3.58 -1.25 13.51
CA GLN A 260 -3.45 -2.00 14.76
C GLN A 260 -2.98 -1.09 15.89
N ALA A 261 -3.27 -1.45 17.14
CA ALA A 261 -2.97 -0.64 18.33
C ALA A 261 -1.49 -0.23 18.44
N ASP A 262 -0.59 -1.07 17.95
CA ASP A 262 0.86 -0.88 17.90
C ASP A 262 1.41 -0.85 16.46
N GLY A 263 0.54 -0.66 15.46
CA GLY A 263 0.85 -0.54 14.04
C GLY A 263 1.46 0.80 13.65
N VAL A 264 1.74 0.99 12.35
CA VAL A 264 2.45 2.18 11.85
C VAL A 264 1.72 3.48 12.17
N ILE A 265 0.38 3.51 12.11
CA ILE A 265 -0.37 4.74 12.40
C ILE A 265 -0.19 5.13 13.86
N ALA A 266 -0.40 4.19 14.79
CA ALA A 266 -0.25 4.47 16.22
C ALA A 266 1.17 4.94 16.56
N ARG A 267 2.19 4.25 16.05
CA ARG A 267 3.59 4.55 16.36
C ARG A 267 4.09 5.87 15.77
N GLU A 268 3.71 6.16 14.54
CA GLU A 268 4.17 7.38 13.87
C GLU A 268 3.44 8.61 14.39
N LEU A 269 2.13 8.54 14.61
CA LEU A 269 1.37 9.67 15.14
C LEU A 269 1.74 9.99 16.59
N ALA A 270 2.07 8.99 17.40
CA ALA A 270 2.56 9.20 18.77
C ALA A 270 3.93 9.89 18.84
N ALA A 271 4.71 9.85 17.76
CA ALA A 271 6.04 10.45 17.70
C ALA A 271 6.04 11.89 17.18
N ILE A 272 4.88 12.45 16.80
CA ILE A 272 4.78 13.76 16.14
C ILE A 272 3.67 14.62 16.75
N PRO A 273 3.76 15.97 16.63
CA PRO A 273 2.68 16.87 17.02
C PRO A 273 1.37 16.59 16.25
N VAL A 274 0.23 16.79 16.91
CA VAL A 274 -1.13 16.63 16.34
C VAL A 274 -1.31 17.44 15.05
N SER A 275 -0.69 18.62 14.95
CA SER A 275 -0.74 19.46 13.76
C SER A 275 -0.16 18.80 12.49
N LEU A 276 0.65 17.74 12.65
CA LEU A 276 1.26 17.00 11.54
C LEU A 276 0.53 15.68 11.22
N TRP A 277 -0.46 15.28 12.01
CA TRP A 277 -1.13 13.98 11.85
C TRP A 277 -1.78 13.80 10.47
N SER A 278 -2.51 14.80 9.99
CA SER A 278 -3.15 14.74 8.67
C SER A 278 -2.14 14.51 7.55
N ARG A 279 -0.99 15.19 7.63
CA ARG A 279 0.09 15.07 6.64
C ARG A 279 0.76 13.69 6.72
N GLN A 280 0.97 13.18 7.92
CA GLN A 280 1.54 11.83 8.10
C GLN A 280 0.58 10.75 7.56
N LEU A 281 -0.73 10.87 7.82
CA LEU A 281 -1.74 9.95 7.31
C LEU A 281 -1.81 9.92 5.78
N GLN A 282 -1.59 11.04 5.09
CA GLN A 282 -1.51 11.06 3.62
C GLN A 282 -0.33 10.25 3.08
N VAL A 283 0.78 10.21 3.81
CA VAL A 283 2.00 9.45 3.46
C VAL A 283 1.95 8.00 3.93
N ILE A 284 1.13 7.67 4.93
CA ILE A 284 0.77 6.29 5.26
C ILE A 284 -0.26 5.74 4.26
N ASP A 285 -1.17 6.59 3.77
CA ASP A 285 -2.29 6.29 2.86
C ASP A 285 -3.05 5.01 3.22
N PRO A 286 -3.83 5.00 4.31
CA PRO A 286 -4.75 3.89 4.54
C PRO A 286 -5.77 3.76 3.39
N CYS A 287 -6.10 2.53 3.01
CA CYS A 287 -7.07 2.20 1.97
C CYS A 287 -8.54 2.39 2.38
N VAL A 288 -8.82 2.65 3.65
CA VAL A 288 -10.15 3.05 4.14
C VAL A 288 -10.02 4.29 5.00
N ALA A 289 -11.13 5.00 5.21
CA ALA A 289 -11.15 6.14 6.12
C ALA A 289 -10.73 5.69 7.52
N VAL A 290 -9.72 6.37 8.06
CA VAL A 290 -9.24 6.20 9.43
C VAL A 290 -9.53 7.47 10.19
N ASN A 291 -10.27 7.35 11.29
CA ASN A 291 -10.57 8.44 12.19
C ASN A 291 -9.72 8.30 13.45
N ILE A 292 -9.07 9.38 13.85
CA ILE A 292 -8.32 9.46 15.11
C ILE A 292 -9.18 10.24 16.11
N ILE A 293 -9.43 9.64 17.27
CA ILE A 293 -10.18 10.27 18.37
C ILE A 293 -9.26 10.33 19.58
N GLU A 294 -9.05 11.53 20.12
CA GLU A 294 -8.36 11.74 21.41
C GLU A 294 -9.24 11.25 22.58
#